data_AF-A0A976L0T3-F1
#
_entry.id   AF-A0A976L0T3-F1
#
_cell.length_a   1.000
_cell.length_b   1.000
_cell.length_c   1.000
_cell.angle_alpha   90.00
_cell.angle_beta   90.00
_cell.angle_gamma   90.00
#
_symmetry.space_group_name_H-M   'P 1'
#
loop_
_entity.id
_entity.type
_entity.pdbx_description
1 polymer ?
#
loop_
_entity_poly.entity_id
_entity_poly.type
_entity_poly.pdbx_seq_one_letter_code
_entity_poly.pdbx_strand_id
1 'polypeptide(L)'
;MHSHSIPEELLPDLNNKLDSFKTAFKDTGIDFDIEKDQEFFSELKFVFALSDFIAKSCIRTPALFAELLGSGDLKRSYPDGVYAGKIKRLLSGIKNEEGIGSILRKFRSREMLRIAWRDLSRIAGLSETGRDLSGFADACIDAAISHLYGIMKIEFGVPENASGHEQKPVVIGMGKLGAFELNFSSDVDLVFAYPEAGETRGGKTLLDNDEFFVRLCRRLIKVIGATDYDGMVFRVDLRLRPYGESGPLVMSFDRMEDYYQEQGREWERYALIKARIVAGDKIAGEKLLERLKPFIYRRYLDYGAIESLRDMKEKIALQVMQKEMKGNIKLGPGGIREIEFFAQIFQLIRGGVVPVLQERDVVKVLRILAENNY
;
A
#
# COMPACT_ATOMS: atom_id res chain seq x y z
N MET A 1 18.61 23.87 -12.79
CA MET A 1 18.35 23.57 -11.37
C MET A 1 18.49 24.85 -10.57
N HIS A 2 17.45 25.29 -9.87
CA HIS A 2 17.60 26.40 -8.93
C HIS A 2 18.53 25.95 -7.81
N SER A 3 19.68 26.63 -7.68
CA SER A 3 20.55 26.54 -6.51
C SER A 3 19.73 26.99 -5.30
N HIS A 4 19.07 26.03 -4.64
CA HIS A 4 18.48 26.28 -3.34
C HIS A 4 19.65 26.29 -2.34
N SER A 5 20.06 27.49 -1.93
CA SER A 5 21.04 27.65 -0.86
C SER A 5 20.54 26.92 0.39
N ILE A 6 21.33 25.98 0.89
CA ILE A 6 21.03 25.27 2.13
C ILE A 6 21.08 26.31 3.27
N PRO A 7 20.03 26.45 4.10
CA PRO A 7 20.03 27.38 5.23
C PRO A 7 21.26 27.18 6.12
N GLU A 8 21.85 28.28 6.61
CA GLU A 8 23.08 28.23 7.41
C GLU A 8 22.90 27.39 8.69
N GLU A 9 21.68 27.37 9.23
CA GLU A 9 21.29 26.61 10.41
C GLU A 9 21.41 25.10 10.21
N LEU A 10 21.33 24.62 8.96
CA LEU A 10 21.44 23.19 8.63
C LEU A 10 22.88 22.75 8.32
N LEU A 11 23.81 23.70 8.12
CA LEU A 11 25.18 23.37 7.73
C LEU A 11 25.94 22.53 8.77
N PRO A 12 25.86 22.78 10.09
CA PRO A 12 26.57 21.97 11.07
C PRO A 12 26.12 20.50 11.05
N ASP A 13 24.80 20.26 10.99
CA ASP A 13 24.23 18.91 10.92
C ASP A 13 24.54 18.22 9.59
N LEU A 14 24.44 18.95 8.47
CA LEU A 14 24.84 18.45 7.16
C LEU A 14 26.30 17.98 7.13
N ASN A 15 27.23 18.78 7.66
CA ASN A 15 28.65 18.44 7.67
C ASN A 15 28.89 17.15 8.47
N ASN A 16 28.27 17.00 9.64
CA ASN A 16 28.35 15.76 10.44
C ASN A 16 27.81 14.53 9.68
N LYS A 17 26.68 14.69 8.97
CA LYS A 17 26.11 13.63 8.12
C LYS A 17 27.04 13.24 6.98
N LEU A 18 27.66 14.22 6.31
CA LEU A 18 28.60 13.99 5.22
C LEU A 18 29.86 13.27 5.70
N ASP A 19 30.45 13.68 6.82
CA ASP A 19 31.66 13.05 7.36
C ASP A 19 31.40 11.60 7.77
N SER A 20 30.27 11.36 8.44
CA SER A 20 29.83 10.01 8.80
C SER A 20 29.60 9.14 7.56
N PHE A 21 28.98 9.73 6.53
CA PHE A 21 28.74 9.04 5.26
C PHE A 21 30.02 8.71 4.51
N LYS A 22 30.96 9.66 4.37
CA LYS A 22 32.25 9.43 3.71
C LYS A 22 33.04 8.31 4.39
N THR A 23 33.03 8.29 5.72
CA THR A 23 33.67 7.23 6.51
C THR A 23 33.05 5.88 6.19
N ALA A 24 31.73 5.75 6.33
CA ALA A 24 31.01 4.50 6.06
C ALA A 24 31.13 4.04 4.59
N PHE A 25 31.13 4.99 3.64
CA PHE A 25 31.22 4.69 2.21
C PHE A 25 32.62 4.19 1.84
N LYS A 26 33.68 4.77 2.40
CA LYS A 26 35.06 4.32 2.18
C LYS A 26 35.27 2.86 2.62
N ASP A 27 34.65 2.46 3.72
CA ASP A 27 34.74 1.09 4.25
C ASP A 27 34.11 0.03 3.32
N THR A 28 33.30 0.44 2.34
CA THR A 28 32.75 -0.50 1.33
C THR A 28 33.78 -0.95 0.29
N GLY A 29 34.88 -0.23 0.13
CA GLY A 29 35.86 -0.48 -0.94
C GLY A 29 35.35 -0.15 -2.35
N ILE A 30 34.19 0.51 -2.48
CA ILE A 30 33.64 0.93 -3.76
C ILE A 30 34.34 2.21 -4.21
N ASP A 31 35.06 2.14 -5.32
CA ASP A 31 35.76 3.27 -5.94
C ASP A 31 34.77 4.15 -6.71
N PHE A 32 33.99 4.94 -5.97
CA PHE A 32 33.07 5.93 -6.53
C PHE A 32 33.37 7.30 -5.90
N ASP A 33 34.04 8.15 -6.68
CA ASP A 33 34.34 9.53 -6.27
C ASP A 33 33.09 10.40 -6.42
N ILE A 34 32.29 10.44 -5.37
CA ILE A 34 31.05 11.24 -5.28
C ILE A 34 31.33 12.73 -5.51
N GLU A 35 32.51 13.21 -5.15
CA GLU A 35 32.87 14.64 -5.26
C GLU A 35 33.26 15.04 -6.69
N LYS A 36 33.61 14.06 -7.53
CA LYS A 36 33.93 14.30 -8.95
C LYS A 36 32.69 14.75 -9.75
N ASP A 37 31.52 14.21 -9.44
CA ASP A 37 30.25 14.65 -9.99
C ASP A 37 29.67 15.78 -9.12
N GLN A 38 30.04 17.02 -9.47
CA GLN A 38 29.63 18.21 -8.71
C GLN A 38 28.11 18.40 -8.68
N GLU A 39 27.40 18.02 -9.75
CA GLU A 39 25.93 18.13 -9.79
C GLU A 39 25.30 17.15 -8.80
N PHE A 40 25.74 15.89 -8.86
CA PHE A 40 25.26 14.86 -7.94
C PHE A 40 25.63 15.17 -6.48
N PHE A 41 26.84 15.66 -6.22
CA PHE A 41 27.26 15.98 -4.87
C PHE A 41 26.45 17.13 -4.26
N SER A 42 26.10 18.14 -5.08
CA SER A 42 25.18 19.21 -4.65
C SER A 42 23.78 18.68 -4.34
N GLU A 43 23.25 17.75 -5.15
CA GLU A 43 21.98 17.07 -4.87
C GLU A 43 22.05 16.26 -3.56
N LEU A 44 23.12 15.48 -3.36
CA LEU A 44 23.34 14.70 -2.14
C LEU A 44 23.39 15.59 -0.89
N LYS A 45 24.09 16.73 -0.95
CA LYS A 45 24.11 17.71 0.14
C LYS A 45 22.72 18.24 0.45
N PHE A 46 21.97 18.61 -0.58
CA PHE A 46 20.60 19.10 -0.43
C PHE A 46 19.69 18.06 0.23
N VAL A 47 19.72 16.82 -0.25
CA VAL A 47 18.89 15.73 0.28
C VAL A 47 19.28 15.38 1.73
N PHE A 48 20.59 15.35 2.05
CA PHE A 48 21.06 15.05 3.41
C PHE A 48 20.70 16.16 4.42
N ALA A 49 20.74 17.42 3.98
CA ALA A 49 20.33 18.55 4.82
C ALA A 49 18.84 18.48 5.19
N LEU A 50 18.00 17.98 4.28
CA LEU A 50 16.54 17.93 4.49
C LEU A 50 16.03 16.60 5.06
N SER A 51 16.82 15.51 5.01
CA SER A 51 16.35 14.18 5.37
C SER A 51 17.34 13.35 6.17
N ASP A 52 17.08 13.28 7.47
CA ASP A 52 17.69 12.31 8.38
C ASP A 52 17.52 10.87 7.91
N PHE A 53 16.34 10.53 7.38
CA PHE A 53 16.04 9.17 6.94
C PHE A 53 16.99 8.74 5.81
N ILE A 54 17.21 9.61 4.82
CA ILE A 54 18.10 9.31 3.70
C ILE A 54 19.55 9.25 4.18
N ALA A 55 20.01 10.25 4.94
CA ALA A 55 21.38 10.27 5.45
C ALA A 55 21.69 9.03 6.29
N LYS A 56 20.82 8.69 7.26
CA LYS A 56 20.98 7.50 8.11
C LYS A 56 20.91 6.20 7.29
N SER A 57 20.05 6.12 6.28
CA SER A 57 19.98 4.95 5.38
C SER A 57 21.28 4.76 4.61
N CYS A 58 21.84 5.83 4.04
CA CYS A 58 23.11 5.79 3.30
C CYS A 58 24.31 5.47 4.20
N ILE A 59 24.34 5.99 5.44
CA ILE A 59 25.41 5.72 6.42
C ILE A 59 25.34 4.27 6.94
N ARG A 60 24.14 3.79 7.26
CA ARG A 60 23.95 2.44 7.82
C ARG A 60 24.17 1.34 6.79
N THR A 61 23.84 1.60 5.53
CA THR A 61 23.92 0.58 4.46
C THR A 61 24.51 1.17 3.18
N PRO A 62 25.78 1.59 3.20
CA PRO A 62 26.42 2.30 2.08
C PRO A 62 26.50 1.47 0.79
N ALA A 63 26.65 0.14 0.91
CA ALA A 63 26.62 -0.76 -0.25
C ALA A 63 25.29 -0.71 -1.03
N LEU A 64 24.16 -0.55 -0.33
CA LEU A 64 22.83 -0.44 -0.94
C LEU A 64 22.70 0.88 -1.71
N PHE A 65 23.24 1.97 -1.17
CA PHE A 65 23.27 3.26 -1.85
C PHE A 65 24.15 3.20 -3.10
N ALA A 66 25.33 2.57 -3.01
CA ALA A 66 26.21 2.37 -4.16
C ALA A 66 25.57 1.49 -5.24
N GLU A 67 24.82 0.45 -4.88
CA GLU A 67 24.05 -0.37 -5.82
C GLU A 67 22.99 0.46 -6.57
N LEU A 68 22.25 1.33 -5.86
CA LEU A 68 21.28 2.23 -6.46
C LEU A 68 21.92 3.23 -7.43
N LEU A 69 23.13 3.71 -7.12
CA LEU A 69 23.90 4.57 -8.00
C LEU A 69 24.41 3.81 -9.24
N GLY A 70 25.10 2.69 -9.04
CA GLY A 70 25.70 1.91 -10.12
C GLY A 70 24.68 1.31 -11.09
N SER A 71 23.47 1.00 -10.61
CA SER A 71 22.36 0.55 -11.46
C SER A 71 21.63 1.67 -12.19
N GLY A 72 21.84 2.93 -11.77
CA GLY A 72 21.05 4.09 -12.23
C GLY A 72 19.62 4.12 -11.68
N ASP A 73 19.24 3.17 -10.81
CA ASP A 73 17.88 3.10 -10.28
C ASP A 73 17.54 4.28 -9.37
N LEU A 74 18.53 4.91 -8.71
CA LEU A 74 18.30 6.02 -7.78
C LEU A 74 17.42 7.13 -8.38
N LYS A 75 17.67 7.48 -9.64
CA LYS A 75 16.95 8.54 -10.39
C LYS A 75 15.96 7.98 -11.42
N ARG A 76 15.68 6.68 -11.41
CA ARG A 76 14.79 6.03 -12.39
C ARG A 76 13.35 5.95 -11.89
N SER A 77 12.40 6.31 -12.76
CA SER A 77 10.98 5.99 -12.57
C SER A 77 10.72 4.53 -12.96
N TYR A 78 9.93 3.81 -12.18
CA TYR A 78 9.60 2.42 -12.47
C TYR A 78 8.23 2.31 -13.14
N PRO A 79 8.14 1.85 -14.39
CA PRO A 79 6.85 1.48 -14.98
C PRO A 79 6.26 0.24 -14.31
N ASP A 80 4.99 -0.01 -14.60
CA ASP A 80 4.25 -1.16 -14.10
C ASP A 80 4.99 -2.49 -14.36
N GLY A 81 4.98 -3.36 -13.36
CA GLY A 81 5.61 -4.68 -13.42
C GLY A 81 7.11 -4.73 -13.07
N VAL A 82 7.82 -3.61 -12.99
CA VAL A 82 9.25 -3.60 -12.61
C VAL A 82 9.47 -4.14 -11.20
N TYR A 83 8.66 -3.71 -10.23
CA TYR A 83 8.70 -4.22 -8.86
C TYR A 83 8.46 -5.73 -8.81
N ALA A 84 7.40 -6.20 -9.47
CA ALA A 84 7.08 -7.63 -9.53
C ALA A 84 8.24 -8.45 -10.14
N GLY A 85 8.84 -7.97 -11.23
CA GLY A 85 9.99 -8.62 -11.87
C GLY A 85 11.26 -8.65 -11.01
N LYS A 86 11.54 -7.57 -10.25
CA LYS A 86 12.66 -7.54 -9.29
C LYS A 86 12.41 -8.50 -8.12
N ILE A 87 11.24 -8.45 -7.49
CA ILE A 87 10.90 -9.32 -6.35
C ILE A 87 10.87 -10.79 -6.76
N LYS A 88 10.29 -11.12 -7.92
CA LYS A 88 10.28 -12.49 -8.44
C LYS A 88 11.70 -13.06 -8.57
N ARG A 89 12.67 -12.26 -9.03
CA ARG A 89 14.07 -12.67 -9.11
C ARG A 89 14.69 -12.85 -7.73
N LEU A 90 14.44 -11.90 -6.82
CA LEU A 90 14.97 -11.96 -5.45
C LEU A 90 14.44 -13.16 -4.66
N LEU A 91 13.18 -13.54 -4.84
CA LEU A 91 12.57 -14.69 -4.17
C LEU A 91 12.81 -16.03 -4.88
N SER A 92 13.50 -16.03 -6.02
CA SER A 92 13.79 -17.26 -6.77
C SER A 92 14.58 -18.24 -5.90
N GLY A 93 14.03 -19.45 -5.71
CA GLY A 93 14.65 -20.51 -4.91
C GLY A 93 14.40 -20.43 -3.40
N ILE A 94 13.67 -19.41 -2.94
CA ILE A 94 13.28 -19.28 -1.52
C ILE A 94 12.06 -20.17 -1.24
N LYS A 95 12.18 -21.02 -0.21
CA LYS A 95 11.19 -22.06 0.11
C LYS A 95 10.61 -21.96 1.52
N ASN A 96 10.97 -20.93 2.29
CA ASN A 96 10.53 -20.77 3.67
C ASN A 96 10.06 -19.33 3.96
N GLU A 97 9.22 -19.18 4.97
CA GLU A 97 8.62 -17.89 5.37
C GLU A 97 9.67 -16.84 5.77
N GLU A 98 10.69 -17.26 6.50
CA GLU A 98 11.72 -16.38 7.06
C GLU A 98 12.54 -15.71 5.95
N GLY A 99 12.94 -16.48 4.94
CA GLY A 99 13.65 -15.99 3.77
C GLY A 99 12.81 -14.99 2.96
N ILE A 100 11.51 -15.25 2.79
CA ILE A 100 10.60 -14.30 2.11
C ILE A 100 10.59 -12.97 2.87
N GLY A 101 10.36 -13.02 4.19
CA GLY A 101 10.32 -11.81 5.02
C GLY A 101 11.63 -11.02 4.97
N SER A 102 12.78 -11.69 5.15
CA SER A 102 14.09 -11.03 5.16
C SER A 102 14.39 -10.34 3.83
N ILE A 103 14.13 -11.00 2.70
CA ILE A 103 14.37 -10.43 1.37
C ILE A 103 13.47 -9.21 1.12
N LEU A 104 12.19 -9.30 1.47
CA LEU A 104 11.26 -8.18 1.28
C LEU A 104 11.61 -6.98 2.18
N ARG A 105 12.11 -7.18 3.41
CA ARG A 105 12.58 -6.10 4.29
C ARG A 105 13.81 -5.38 3.74
N LYS A 106 14.79 -6.14 3.25
CA LYS A 106 15.98 -5.56 2.59
C LYS A 106 15.60 -4.79 1.33
N PHE A 107 14.72 -5.36 0.50
CA PHE A 107 14.25 -4.69 -0.70
C PHE A 107 13.41 -3.44 -0.37
N ARG A 108 12.61 -3.47 0.70
CA ARG A 108 11.94 -2.26 1.21
C ARG A 108 12.94 -1.18 1.58
N SER A 109 13.97 -1.50 2.34
CA SER A 109 14.98 -0.49 2.73
C SER A 109 15.60 0.18 1.50
N ARG A 110 15.88 -0.60 0.45
CA ARG A 110 16.36 -0.09 -0.84
C ARG A 110 15.36 0.83 -1.51
N GLU A 111 14.11 0.40 -1.66
CA GLU A 111 13.10 1.14 -2.41
C GLU A 111 12.60 2.37 -1.64
N MET A 112 12.53 2.34 -0.30
CA MET A 112 12.20 3.53 0.48
C MET A 112 13.26 4.62 0.32
N LEU A 113 14.56 4.25 0.29
CA LEU A 113 15.64 5.18 -0.01
C LEU A 113 15.48 5.77 -1.42
N ARG A 114 15.28 4.91 -2.43
CA ARG A 114 15.10 5.34 -3.82
C ARG A 114 13.91 6.29 -4.00
N ILE A 115 12.76 5.96 -3.40
CA ILE A 115 11.53 6.75 -3.54
C ILE A 115 11.67 8.09 -2.79
N ALA A 116 12.20 8.07 -1.56
CA ALA A 116 12.43 9.29 -0.79
C ALA A 116 13.43 10.23 -1.48
N TRP A 117 14.46 9.67 -2.11
CA TRP A 117 15.44 10.46 -2.87
C TRP A 117 14.77 11.20 -4.03
N ARG A 118 13.95 10.50 -4.84
CA ARG A 118 13.25 11.11 -5.98
C ARG A 118 12.25 12.18 -5.56
N ASP A 119 11.53 11.95 -4.47
CA ASP A 119 10.55 12.88 -3.91
C ASP A 119 11.23 14.18 -3.45
N LEU A 120 12.25 14.06 -2.58
CA LEU A 120 12.97 15.22 -2.04
C LEU A 120 13.78 15.98 -3.08
N SER A 121 14.33 15.28 -4.07
CA SER A 121 15.07 15.89 -5.19
C SER A 121 14.13 16.46 -6.27
N ARG A 122 12.80 16.40 -6.07
CA ARG A 122 11.77 16.86 -7.01
C ARG A 122 11.84 16.20 -8.39
N ILE A 123 12.42 15.00 -8.46
CA ILE A 123 12.46 14.17 -9.66
C ILE A 123 11.10 13.51 -9.88
N ALA A 124 10.43 13.11 -8.79
CA ALA A 124 9.08 12.57 -8.80
C ALA A 124 8.13 13.55 -8.09
N GLY A 125 6.93 13.73 -8.64
CA GLY A 125 5.85 14.46 -7.99
C GLY A 125 4.99 13.56 -7.09
N LEU A 126 4.08 14.16 -6.31
CA LEU A 126 3.24 13.45 -5.32
C LEU A 126 2.53 12.21 -5.89
N SER A 127 1.90 12.32 -7.06
CA SER A 127 1.18 11.21 -7.69
C SER A 127 2.11 10.06 -8.10
N GLU A 128 3.33 10.36 -8.52
CA GLU A 128 4.32 9.33 -8.86
C GLU A 128 4.88 8.69 -7.59
N THR A 129 5.21 9.48 -6.56
CA THR A 129 5.65 8.97 -5.25
C THR A 129 4.61 8.03 -4.64
N GLY A 130 3.32 8.41 -4.66
CA GLY A 130 2.22 7.58 -4.17
C GLY A 130 2.06 6.28 -4.96
N ARG A 131 2.20 6.33 -6.29
CA ARG A 131 2.19 5.15 -7.17
C ARG A 131 3.38 4.22 -6.92
N ASP A 132 4.58 4.76 -6.75
CA ASP A 132 5.78 3.99 -6.43
C ASP A 132 5.60 3.24 -5.10
N LEU A 133 5.15 3.93 -4.05
CA LEU A 133 4.91 3.33 -2.74
C LEU A 133 3.83 2.23 -2.79
N SER A 134 2.73 2.51 -3.50
CA SER A 134 1.60 1.59 -3.62
C SER A 134 1.93 0.39 -4.52
N GLY A 135 2.60 0.61 -5.65
CA GLY A 135 3.05 -0.45 -6.55
C GLY A 135 4.12 -1.34 -5.94
N PHE A 136 5.00 -0.78 -5.12
CA PHE A 136 5.92 -1.56 -4.30
C PHE A 136 5.16 -2.44 -3.29
N ALA A 137 4.17 -1.88 -2.59
CA ALA A 137 3.33 -2.63 -1.65
C ALA A 137 2.56 -3.77 -2.33
N ASP A 138 1.89 -3.49 -3.44
CA ASP A 138 1.19 -4.50 -4.26
C ASP A 138 2.13 -5.66 -4.60
N ALA A 139 3.31 -5.37 -5.14
CA ALA A 139 4.26 -6.38 -5.59
C ALA A 139 4.81 -7.23 -4.42
N CYS A 140 5.07 -6.62 -3.26
CA CYS A 140 5.46 -7.34 -2.04
C CYS A 140 4.37 -8.28 -1.56
N ILE A 141 3.12 -7.80 -1.47
CA ILE A 141 1.98 -8.60 -0.99
C ILE A 141 1.70 -9.75 -1.95
N ASP A 142 1.68 -9.48 -3.25
CA ASP A 142 1.42 -10.47 -4.30
C ASP A 142 2.48 -11.57 -4.36
N ALA A 143 3.76 -11.17 -4.29
CA ALA A 143 4.84 -12.14 -4.28
C ALA A 143 4.85 -12.99 -3.00
N ALA A 144 4.62 -12.37 -1.83
CA ALA A 144 4.57 -13.09 -0.56
C ALA A 144 3.42 -14.10 -0.54
N ILE A 145 2.19 -13.67 -0.85
CA ILE A 145 1.03 -14.57 -0.80
C ILE A 145 1.15 -15.71 -1.83
N SER A 146 1.71 -15.43 -3.01
CA SER A 146 1.94 -16.45 -4.05
C SER A 146 2.95 -17.51 -3.62
N HIS A 147 4.06 -17.12 -2.98
CA HIS A 147 5.06 -18.08 -2.48
C HIS A 147 4.50 -18.89 -1.32
N LEU A 148 3.81 -18.24 -0.37
CA LEU A 148 3.19 -18.90 0.77
C LEU A 148 2.11 -19.90 0.32
N TYR A 149 1.31 -19.53 -0.67
CA TYR A 149 0.33 -20.42 -1.29
C TYR A 149 1.02 -21.66 -1.89
N GLY A 150 2.11 -21.47 -2.65
CA GLY A 150 2.90 -22.58 -3.19
C GLY A 150 3.45 -23.52 -2.11
N ILE A 151 4.00 -22.97 -1.02
CA ILE A 151 4.48 -23.75 0.14
C ILE A 151 3.33 -24.54 0.77
N MET A 152 2.20 -23.88 1.00
CA MET A 152 1.03 -24.51 1.61
C MET A 152 0.40 -25.59 0.74
N LYS A 153 0.43 -25.44 -0.59
CA LYS A 153 -0.04 -26.49 -1.50
C LYS A 153 0.74 -27.80 -1.37
N ILE A 154 2.05 -27.71 -1.12
CA ILE A 154 2.89 -28.90 -0.89
C ILE A 154 2.55 -29.54 0.47
N GLU A 155 2.23 -28.73 1.48
CA GLU A 155 1.94 -29.17 2.85
C GLU A 155 0.53 -29.78 2.98
N PHE A 156 -0.49 -29.10 2.45
CA PHE A 156 -1.91 -29.38 2.70
C PHE A 156 -2.71 -29.77 1.44
N GLY A 157 -2.09 -29.77 0.26
CA GLY A 157 -2.79 -30.00 -1.01
C GLY A 157 -3.35 -28.72 -1.63
N VAL A 158 -3.97 -28.88 -2.80
CA VAL A 158 -4.56 -27.78 -3.58
C VAL A 158 -5.98 -27.53 -3.09
N PRO A 159 -6.35 -26.32 -2.62
CA PRO A 159 -7.74 -25.99 -2.31
C PRO A 159 -8.56 -25.99 -3.60
N GLU A 160 -9.59 -26.83 -3.67
CA GLU A 160 -10.47 -26.96 -4.85
C GLU A 160 -11.93 -26.71 -4.43
N ASN A 161 -12.76 -26.26 -5.36
CA ASN A 161 -14.21 -26.23 -5.16
C ASN A 161 -14.83 -27.62 -5.42
N ALA A 162 -16.16 -27.73 -5.27
CA ALA A 162 -16.88 -28.98 -5.51
C ALA A 162 -16.73 -29.52 -6.95
N SER A 163 -16.39 -28.66 -7.92
CA SER A 163 -16.16 -29.03 -9.32
C SER A 163 -14.69 -29.37 -9.63
N GLY A 164 -13.79 -29.37 -8.63
CA GLY A 164 -12.37 -29.66 -8.81
C GLY A 164 -11.55 -28.49 -9.37
N HIS A 165 -12.08 -27.25 -9.38
CA HIS A 165 -11.32 -26.08 -9.81
C HIS A 165 -10.50 -25.51 -8.65
N GLU A 166 -9.20 -25.27 -8.87
CA GLU A 166 -8.31 -24.63 -7.90
C GLU A 166 -8.83 -23.26 -7.47
N GLN A 167 -8.95 -23.07 -6.16
CA GLN A 167 -9.31 -21.81 -5.54
C GLN A 167 -8.04 -21.05 -5.16
N LYS A 168 -8.00 -19.76 -5.48
CA LYS A 168 -6.84 -18.89 -5.23
C LYS A 168 -7.21 -17.74 -4.29
N PRO A 169 -6.25 -17.25 -3.50
CA PRO A 169 -6.53 -16.11 -2.63
C PRO A 169 -6.75 -14.85 -3.46
N VAL A 170 -7.58 -13.96 -2.94
CA VAL A 170 -7.77 -12.59 -3.44
C VAL A 170 -7.48 -11.64 -2.29
N VAL A 171 -6.66 -10.62 -2.56
CA VAL A 171 -6.36 -9.57 -1.60
C VAL A 171 -6.84 -8.23 -2.15
N ILE A 172 -7.72 -7.59 -1.41
CA ILE A 172 -8.27 -6.27 -1.71
C ILE A 172 -7.53 -5.25 -0.86
N GLY A 173 -6.87 -4.30 -1.53
CA GLY A 173 -6.31 -3.11 -0.88
C GLY A 173 -7.38 -2.05 -0.71
N MET A 174 -7.47 -1.52 0.49
CA MET A 174 -8.44 -0.50 0.88
C MET A 174 -7.74 0.86 1.07
N GLY A 175 -8.54 1.90 1.27
CA GLY A 175 -8.04 3.24 1.62
C GLY A 175 -6.95 3.73 0.67
N LYS A 176 -5.83 4.19 1.23
CA LYS A 176 -4.71 4.76 0.46
C LYS A 176 -4.03 3.74 -0.46
N LEU A 177 -3.91 2.49 -0.03
CA LEU A 177 -3.35 1.43 -0.88
C LEU A 177 -4.22 1.21 -2.11
N GLY A 178 -5.53 1.11 -1.89
CA GLY A 178 -6.50 0.90 -2.97
C GLY A 178 -6.54 2.04 -3.98
N ALA A 179 -6.32 3.29 -3.55
CA ALA A 179 -6.30 4.48 -4.40
C ALA A 179 -4.94 4.86 -5.01
N PHE A 180 -3.87 4.10 -4.78
CA PHE A 180 -2.48 4.47 -5.15
C PHE A 180 -1.96 5.74 -4.46
N GLU A 181 -2.38 5.97 -3.22
CA GLU A 181 -2.13 7.18 -2.43
C GLU A 181 -1.34 6.88 -1.14
N LEU A 182 -0.56 5.79 -1.09
CA LEU A 182 0.27 5.49 0.08
C LEU A 182 1.28 6.61 0.37
N ASN A 183 1.58 6.79 1.66
CA ASN A 183 2.70 7.58 2.16
C ASN A 183 3.76 6.65 2.79
N PHE A 184 4.97 7.17 3.06
CA PHE A 184 6.10 6.38 3.58
C PHE A 184 5.81 5.59 4.87
N SER A 185 4.94 6.13 5.73
CA SER A 185 4.53 5.52 7.01
C SER A 185 3.08 4.99 6.98
N SER A 186 2.50 4.77 5.80
CA SER A 186 1.15 4.22 5.70
C SER A 186 1.11 2.75 6.09
N ASP A 187 0.01 2.38 6.74
CA ASP A 187 -0.38 0.97 6.91
C ASP A 187 -0.95 0.45 5.59
N VAL A 188 -0.92 -0.87 5.39
CA VAL A 188 -1.65 -1.52 4.31
C VAL A 188 -2.98 -2.03 4.84
N ASP A 189 -4.06 -1.36 4.44
CA ASP A 189 -5.42 -1.77 4.77
C ASP A 189 -5.85 -2.91 3.83
N LEU A 190 -6.04 -4.12 4.35
CA LEU A 190 -6.30 -5.32 3.55
C LEU A 190 -7.61 -6.03 3.92
N VAL A 191 -8.31 -6.54 2.91
CA VAL A 191 -9.42 -7.49 3.05
C VAL A 191 -9.10 -8.72 2.21
N PHE A 192 -9.30 -9.91 2.79
CA PHE A 192 -9.00 -11.19 2.14
C PHE A 192 -10.28 -11.89 1.70
N ALA A 193 -10.24 -12.48 0.50
CA ALA A 193 -11.32 -13.29 -0.02
C ALA A 193 -10.81 -14.50 -0.82
N TYR A 194 -11.70 -15.44 -1.12
CA TYR A 194 -11.49 -16.51 -2.10
C TYR A 194 -12.81 -16.81 -2.83
N PRO A 195 -12.82 -17.40 -4.03
CA PRO A 195 -14.04 -17.49 -4.81
C PRO A 195 -15.10 -18.41 -4.18
N GLU A 196 -14.77 -19.69 -3.99
CA GLU A 196 -15.75 -20.71 -3.59
C GLU A 196 -15.28 -21.59 -2.42
N ALA A 197 -16.24 -22.06 -1.64
CA ALA A 197 -16.02 -23.08 -0.62
C ALA A 197 -15.63 -24.44 -1.26
N GLY A 198 -15.06 -25.31 -0.43
CA GLY A 198 -14.56 -26.61 -0.85
C GLY A 198 -13.47 -27.08 0.11
N GLU A 199 -12.60 -27.95 -0.38
CA GLU A 199 -11.61 -28.65 0.44
C GLU A 199 -10.30 -28.85 -0.32
N THR A 200 -9.20 -29.05 0.41
CA THR A 200 -7.90 -29.36 -0.20
C THR A 200 -7.84 -30.79 -0.73
N ARG A 201 -7.22 -30.97 -1.91
CA ARG A 201 -6.96 -32.27 -2.53
C ARG A 201 -5.47 -32.52 -2.73
N GLY A 202 -5.05 -33.79 -2.62
CA GLY A 202 -3.67 -34.22 -2.85
C GLY A 202 -2.69 -33.92 -1.69
N GLY A 203 -3.17 -33.41 -0.57
CA GLY A 203 -2.39 -33.20 0.65
C GLY A 203 -2.44 -34.38 1.63
N LYS A 204 -1.58 -34.35 2.66
CA LYS A 204 -1.61 -35.34 3.76
C LYS A 204 -2.81 -35.16 4.69
N THR A 205 -3.38 -33.96 4.71
CA THR A 205 -4.50 -33.57 5.57
C THR A 205 -5.50 -32.83 4.73
N LEU A 206 -6.77 -33.22 4.82
CA LEU A 206 -7.88 -32.53 4.19
C LEU A 206 -8.26 -31.32 5.05
N LEU A 207 -8.25 -30.14 4.46
CA LEU A 207 -8.67 -28.89 5.10
C LEU A 207 -9.82 -28.29 4.31
N ASP A 208 -10.80 -27.71 5.00
CA ASP A 208 -11.76 -26.82 4.37
C ASP A 208 -11.02 -25.60 3.78
N ASN A 209 -11.51 -25.08 2.65
CA ASN A 209 -10.91 -23.91 2.01
C ASN A 209 -10.85 -22.71 2.96
N ASP A 210 -11.87 -22.53 3.82
CA ASP A 210 -11.88 -21.46 4.83
C ASP A 210 -10.68 -21.59 5.77
N GLU A 211 -10.42 -22.79 6.29
CA GLU A 211 -9.29 -23.04 7.18
C GLU A 211 -7.95 -22.86 6.45
N PHE A 212 -7.82 -23.37 5.22
CA PHE A 212 -6.63 -23.20 4.40
C PHE A 212 -6.32 -21.71 4.19
N PHE A 213 -7.31 -20.91 3.79
CA PHE A 213 -7.10 -19.50 3.52
C PHE A 213 -6.90 -18.66 4.79
N VAL A 214 -7.53 -19.01 5.92
CA VAL A 214 -7.23 -18.38 7.22
C VAL A 214 -5.76 -18.58 7.58
N ARG A 215 -5.24 -19.81 7.43
CA ARG A 215 -3.82 -20.12 7.70
C ARG A 215 -2.89 -19.35 6.75
N LEU A 216 -3.23 -19.28 5.47
CA LEU A 216 -2.46 -18.53 4.47
C LEU A 216 -2.39 -17.03 4.81
N CYS A 217 -3.53 -16.41 5.13
CA CYS A 217 -3.60 -14.99 5.46
C CYS A 217 -2.79 -14.69 6.73
N ARG A 218 -2.86 -15.55 7.76
CA ARG A 218 -2.03 -15.41 8.98
C ARG A 218 -0.54 -15.50 8.67
N ARG A 219 -0.12 -16.43 7.80
CA ARG A 219 1.28 -16.54 7.35
C ARG A 219 1.71 -15.26 6.61
N LEU A 220 0.87 -14.73 5.73
CA LEU A 220 1.15 -13.47 5.02
C LEU A 220 1.34 -12.31 6.00
N ILE A 221 0.38 -12.10 6.90
CA ILE A 221 0.42 -11.02 7.92
C ILE A 221 1.70 -11.12 8.74
N LYS A 222 2.08 -12.33 9.17
CA LYS A 222 3.32 -12.57 9.90
C LYS A 222 4.55 -12.19 9.05
N VAL A 223 4.63 -12.65 7.81
CA VAL A 223 5.79 -12.39 6.93
C VAL A 223 5.98 -10.90 6.66
N ILE A 224 4.91 -10.17 6.36
CA ILE A 224 5.00 -8.74 6.01
C ILE A 224 5.03 -7.83 7.25
N GLY A 225 4.41 -8.24 8.35
CA GLY A 225 4.28 -7.45 9.59
C GLY A 225 5.35 -7.73 10.64
N ALA A 226 6.10 -8.84 10.55
CA ALA A 226 7.19 -9.12 11.47
C ALA A 226 8.28 -8.04 11.39
N THR A 227 8.78 -7.63 12.55
CA THR A 227 9.87 -6.67 12.69
C THR A 227 11.13 -7.38 13.17
N ASP A 228 12.24 -7.18 12.48
CA ASP A 228 13.58 -7.65 12.87
C ASP A 228 14.62 -6.52 12.73
N TYR A 229 15.91 -6.86 12.70
CA TYR A 229 17.00 -5.90 12.51
C TYR A 229 16.90 -5.09 11.20
N ASP A 230 16.37 -5.70 10.13
CA ASP A 230 16.14 -5.05 8.84
C ASP A 230 14.82 -4.25 8.81
N GLY A 231 14.09 -4.19 9.93
CA GLY A 231 12.83 -3.46 10.09
C GLY A 231 11.61 -4.34 9.83
N MET A 232 10.56 -3.79 9.22
CA MET A 232 9.34 -4.51 8.83
C MET A 232 9.00 -4.21 7.37
N VAL A 233 8.21 -5.06 6.71
CA VAL A 233 7.76 -4.75 5.34
C VAL A 233 6.61 -3.75 5.36
N PHE A 234 5.52 -4.06 6.05
CA PHE A 234 4.38 -3.15 6.24
C PHE A 234 3.67 -3.43 7.56
N ARG A 235 3.14 -2.39 8.19
CA ARG A 235 2.07 -2.55 9.18
C ARG A 235 0.78 -2.90 8.46
N VAL A 236 0.07 -3.91 8.93
CA VAL A 236 -1.17 -4.40 8.31
C VAL A 236 -2.35 -3.96 9.15
N ASP A 237 -3.33 -3.34 8.52
CA ASP A 237 -4.63 -3.01 9.12
C ASP A 237 -5.73 -3.86 8.46
N LEU A 238 -6.53 -4.52 9.28
CA LEU A 238 -7.58 -5.45 8.86
C LEU A 238 -8.97 -5.02 9.32
N ARG A 239 -9.09 -3.81 9.87
CA ARG A 239 -10.33 -3.33 10.52
C ARG A 239 -11.46 -3.02 9.54
N LEU A 240 -11.13 -2.86 8.26
CA LEU A 240 -12.10 -2.58 7.18
C LEU A 240 -12.76 -3.84 6.59
N ARG A 241 -12.40 -5.04 7.06
CA ARG A 241 -13.06 -6.29 6.62
C ARG A 241 -14.49 -6.39 7.21
N PRO A 242 -15.38 -7.19 6.58
CA PRO A 242 -16.71 -7.48 7.14
C PRO A 242 -16.68 -7.83 8.63
N TYR A 243 -17.62 -7.27 9.39
CA TYR A 243 -17.71 -7.39 10.86
C TYR A 243 -16.51 -6.80 11.63
N GLY A 244 -15.58 -6.10 10.97
CA GLY A 244 -14.43 -5.46 11.60
C GLY A 244 -13.51 -6.45 12.31
N GLU A 245 -12.97 -6.06 13.46
CA GLU A 245 -12.02 -6.89 14.23
C GLU A 245 -12.58 -8.22 14.71
N SER A 246 -13.90 -8.30 14.91
CA SER A 246 -14.59 -9.53 15.32
C SER A 246 -14.95 -10.45 14.15
N GLY A 247 -14.73 -10.00 12.91
CA GLY A 247 -15.06 -10.74 11.72
C GLY A 247 -14.07 -11.84 11.35
N PRO A 248 -14.48 -12.78 10.46
CA PRO A 248 -13.58 -13.76 9.89
C PRO A 248 -12.41 -13.05 9.20
N LEU A 249 -11.24 -13.68 9.22
CA LEU A 249 -10.04 -13.10 8.59
C LEU A 249 -10.14 -13.06 7.06
N VAL A 250 -10.85 -14.04 6.50
CA VAL A 250 -11.07 -14.23 5.06
C VAL A 250 -12.49 -14.74 4.85
N MET A 251 -13.11 -14.43 3.71
CA MET A 251 -14.45 -14.90 3.35
C MET A 251 -14.51 -15.43 1.92
N SER A 252 -15.39 -16.39 1.66
CA SER A 252 -15.78 -16.71 0.28
C SER A 252 -16.51 -15.53 -0.36
N PHE A 253 -16.56 -15.46 -1.70
CA PHE A 253 -17.24 -14.37 -2.39
C PHE A 253 -18.73 -14.31 -2.04
N ASP A 254 -19.39 -15.46 -1.95
CA ASP A 254 -20.82 -15.53 -1.63
C ASP A 254 -21.10 -14.99 -0.23
N ARG A 255 -20.34 -15.43 0.79
CA ARG A 255 -20.50 -14.92 2.16
C ARG A 255 -20.22 -13.42 2.25
N MET A 256 -19.28 -12.91 1.45
CA MET A 256 -18.97 -11.48 1.43
C MET A 256 -20.10 -10.68 0.78
N GLU A 257 -20.67 -11.20 -0.32
CA GLU A 257 -21.84 -10.58 -0.95
C GLU A 257 -23.05 -10.57 -0.01
N ASP A 258 -23.37 -11.71 0.62
CA ASP A 258 -24.47 -11.83 1.58
C ASP A 258 -24.32 -10.80 2.72
N TYR A 259 -23.11 -10.68 3.28
CA TYR A 259 -22.83 -9.69 4.32
C TYR A 259 -23.14 -8.26 3.86
N TYR A 260 -22.63 -7.84 2.69
CA TYR A 260 -22.83 -6.47 2.24
C TYR A 260 -24.28 -6.21 1.82
N GLN A 261 -24.99 -7.22 1.29
CA GLN A 261 -26.40 -7.09 0.96
C GLN A 261 -27.27 -6.94 2.21
N GLU A 262 -27.03 -7.76 3.25
CA GLU A 262 -27.91 -7.83 4.42
C GLU A 262 -27.50 -6.89 5.56
N GLN A 263 -26.20 -6.69 5.78
CA GLN A 263 -25.66 -6.06 7.00
C GLN A 263 -24.74 -4.87 6.71
N GLY A 264 -24.41 -4.62 5.44
CA GLY A 264 -23.42 -3.63 5.04
C GLY A 264 -23.84 -2.19 5.37
N ARG A 265 -22.96 -1.49 6.06
CA ARG A 265 -23.18 -0.15 6.62
C ARG A 265 -22.72 0.96 5.68
N GLU A 266 -23.22 2.17 5.89
CA GLU A 266 -22.94 3.33 5.03
C GLU A 266 -21.46 3.73 5.01
N TRP A 267 -20.77 3.62 6.14
CA TRP A 267 -19.33 3.86 6.18
C TRP A 267 -18.52 2.79 5.43
N GLU A 268 -19.04 1.57 5.27
CA GLU A 268 -18.37 0.52 4.49
C GLU A 268 -18.45 0.82 3.00
N ARG A 269 -19.57 1.40 2.53
CA ARG A 269 -19.66 1.94 1.15
C ARG A 269 -18.61 3.00 0.91
N TYR A 270 -18.47 3.93 1.85
CA TYR A 270 -17.43 4.96 1.80
C TYR A 270 -16.02 4.35 1.70
N ALA A 271 -15.72 3.33 2.50
CA ALA A 271 -14.43 2.64 2.47
C ALA A 271 -14.18 1.89 1.15
N LEU A 272 -15.20 1.21 0.63
CA LEU A 272 -15.12 0.38 -0.58
C LEU A 272 -14.99 1.18 -1.88
N ILE A 273 -15.27 2.49 -1.89
CA ILE A 273 -14.97 3.35 -3.05
C ILE A 273 -13.51 3.19 -3.49
N LYS A 274 -12.59 3.10 -2.53
CA LYS A 274 -11.15 2.96 -2.81
C LYS A 274 -10.71 1.51 -3.02
N ALA A 275 -11.59 0.51 -2.90
CA ALA A 275 -11.21 -0.90 -2.97
C ALA A 275 -10.62 -1.29 -4.33
N ARG A 276 -9.48 -1.97 -4.33
CA ARG A 276 -8.76 -2.44 -5.54
C ARG A 276 -8.09 -3.78 -5.28
N ILE A 277 -8.05 -4.66 -6.26
CA ILE A 277 -7.32 -5.93 -6.12
C ILE A 277 -5.81 -5.67 -6.19
N VAL A 278 -5.09 -6.00 -5.12
CA VAL A 278 -3.64 -5.73 -5.00
C VAL A 278 -2.81 -6.98 -5.21
N ALA A 279 -3.34 -8.15 -4.87
CA ALA A 279 -2.60 -9.41 -4.90
C ALA A 279 -3.52 -10.63 -5.06
N GLY A 280 -2.92 -11.75 -5.51
CA GLY A 280 -3.63 -13.01 -5.71
C GLY A 280 -4.33 -13.08 -7.07
N ASP A 281 -5.48 -13.76 -7.13
CA ASP A 281 -6.24 -13.89 -8.37
C ASP A 281 -6.98 -12.59 -8.71
N LYS A 282 -6.31 -11.75 -9.50
CA LYS A 282 -6.85 -10.45 -9.91
C LYS A 282 -8.12 -10.59 -10.75
N ILE A 283 -8.23 -11.63 -11.58
CA ILE A 283 -9.40 -11.82 -12.46
C ILE A 283 -10.62 -12.18 -11.61
N ALA A 284 -10.47 -13.10 -10.66
CA ALA A 284 -11.55 -13.44 -9.74
C ALA A 284 -11.92 -12.26 -8.83
N GLY A 285 -10.92 -11.51 -8.34
CA GLY A 285 -11.15 -10.34 -7.49
C GLY A 285 -11.91 -9.21 -8.19
N GLU A 286 -11.62 -8.92 -9.46
CA GLU A 286 -12.39 -7.90 -10.19
C GLU A 286 -13.86 -8.32 -10.36
N LYS A 287 -14.14 -9.61 -10.58
CA LYS A 287 -15.53 -10.12 -10.58
C LYS A 287 -16.23 -9.92 -9.24
N LEU A 288 -15.52 -10.08 -8.12
CA LEU A 288 -16.06 -9.77 -6.80
C LEU A 288 -16.36 -8.27 -6.66
N LEU A 289 -15.46 -7.38 -7.06
CA LEU A 289 -15.73 -5.94 -7.00
C LEU A 289 -16.89 -5.52 -7.90
N GLU A 290 -17.07 -6.17 -9.04
CA GLU A 290 -18.24 -6.01 -9.89
C GLU A 290 -19.54 -6.45 -9.19
N ARG A 291 -19.54 -7.60 -8.50
CA ARG A 291 -20.67 -8.06 -7.66
C ARG A 291 -21.00 -7.06 -6.54
N LEU A 292 -19.99 -6.46 -5.91
CA LEU A 292 -20.17 -5.49 -4.83
C LEU A 292 -20.54 -4.09 -5.31
N LYS A 293 -20.41 -3.80 -6.60
CA LYS A 293 -20.65 -2.48 -7.18
C LYS A 293 -22.04 -1.89 -6.87
N PRO A 294 -23.15 -2.65 -6.92
CA PRO A 294 -24.48 -2.15 -6.55
C PRO A 294 -24.59 -1.76 -5.08
N PHE A 295 -23.85 -2.42 -4.19
CA PHE A 295 -23.78 -2.06 -2.77
C PHE A 295 -23.05 -0.72 -2.59
N ILE A 296 -21.90 -0.54 -3.27
CA ILE A 296 -21.04 0.65 -3.16
C ILE A 296 -21.72 1.88 -3.79
N TYR A 297 -22.22 1.74 -5.02
CA TYR A 297 -22.75 2.83 -5.85
C TYR A 297 -24.24 2.63 -6.12
N ARG A 298 -25.07 3.03 -5.15
CA ARG A 298 -26.53 2.93 -5.26
C ARG A 298 -27.07 3.85 -6.34
N ARG A 299 -28.05 3.36 -7.10
CA ARG A 299 -28.79 4.18 -8.09
C ARG A 299 -29.82 5.11 -7.46
N TYR A 300 -30.39 4.70 -6.32
CA TYR A 300 -31.39 5.44 -5.59
C TYR A 300 -30.92 5.66 -4.15
N LEU A 301 -31.12 6.87 -3.64
CA LEU A 301 -30.89 7.20 -2.23
C LEU A 301 -32.23 7.44 -1.57
N ASP A 302 -32.45 6.75 -0.46
CA ASP A 302 -33.55 7.03 0.44
C ASP A 302 -33.13 8.05 1.51
N TYR A 303 -34.08 8.41 2.37
CA TYR A 303 -33.85 9.37 3.45
C TYR A 303 -32.79 8.86 4.45
N GLY A 304 -32.78 7.57 4.76
CA GLY A 304 -31.86 6.97 5.73
C GLY A 304 -30.41 7.01 5.26
N ALA A 305 -30.17 6.84 3.96
CA ALA A 305 -28.84 7.00 3.37
C ALA A 305 -28.33 8.44 3.52
N ILE A 306 -29.19 9.44 3.26
CA ILE A 306 -28.82 10.87 3.41
C ILE A 306 -28.53 11.21 4.87
N GLU A 307 -29.35 10.73 5.81
CA GLU A 307 -29.14 10.90 7.25
C GLU A 307 -27.80 10.31 7.69
N SER A 308 -27.47 9.11 7.23
CA SER A 308 -26.18 8.48 7.55
C SER A 308 -24.97 9.24 6.98
N LEU A 309 -25.10 9.87 5.82
CA LEU A 309 -24.06 10.77 5.29
C LEU A 309 -23.88 12.00 6.18
N ARG A 310 -24.97 12.56 6.73
CA ARG A 310 -24.90 13.67 7.69
C ARG A 310 -24.23 13.23 8.99
N ASP A 311 -24.58 12.07 9.53
CA ASP A 311 -23.95 11.52 10.73
C ASP A 311 -22.43 11.33 10.56
N MET A 312 -22.01 10.86 9.37
CA MET A 312 -20.58 10.75 9.06
C MET A 312 -19.90 12.12 9.03
N LYS A 313 -20.54 13.13 8.41
CA LYS A 313 -20.04 14.50 8.39
C LYS A 313 -19.90 15.08 9.80
N GLU A 314 -20.91 14.88 10.65
CA GLU A 314 -20.91 15.36 12.03
C GLU A 314 -19.79 14.72 12.85
N LYS A 315 -19.58 13.41 12.71
CA LYS A 315 -18.45 12.72 13.36
C LYS A 315 -17.09 13.29 12.96
N ILE A 316 -16.92 13.62 11.68
CA ILE A 316 -15.69 14.26 11.19
C ILE A 316 -15.54 15.66 11.80
N ALA A 317 -16.60 16.47 11.77
CA ALA A 317 -16.58 17.83 12.33
C ALA A 317 -16.26 17.84 13.83
N LEU A 318 -16.87 16.93 14.61
CA LEU A 318 -16.60 16.78 16.04
C LEU A 318 -15.13 16.39 16.32
N GLN A 319 -14.55 15.54 15.48
CA GLN A 319 -13.13 15.19 15.59
C GLN A 319 -12.21 16.39 15.33
N VAL A 320 -12.55 17.21 14.34
CA VAL A 320 -11.81 18.43 13.98
C VAL A 320 -11.86 19.48 15.10
N MET A 321 -12.96 19.55 15.85
CA MET A 321 -13.13 20.49 16.97
C MET A 321 -12.30 20.15 18.22
N GLN A 322 -11.66 18.98 18.26
CA GLN A 322 -10.76 18.62 19.36
C GLN A 322 -9.52 19.54 19.37
N LYS A 323 -9.20 20.15 20.51
CA LYS A 323 -8.17 21.21 20.65
C LYS A 323 -6.78 20.80 20.11
N GLU A 324 -6.46 19.52 20.12
CA GLU A 324 -5.17 18.96 19.67
C GLU A 324 -5.03 18.87 18.14
N MET A 325 -6.06 19.20 17.37
CA MET A 325 -6.06 19.05 15.91
C MET A 325 -5.59 20.28 15.12
N LYS A 326 -5.36 21.43 15.77
CA LYS A 326 -4.81 22.62 15.09
C LYS A 326 -3.39 22.33 14.60
N GLY A 327 -3.16 22.47 13.30
CA GLY A 327 -1.88 22.12 12.66
C GLY A 327 -1.75 20.66 12.23
N ASN A 328 -2.74 19.81 12.51
CA ASN A 328 -2.75 18.44 12.01
C ASN A 328 -3.19 18.41 10.53
N ILE A 329 -2.27 18.09 9.62
CA ILE A 329 -2.51 18.09 8.17
C ILE A 329 -3.64 17.12 7.76
N LYS A 330 -3.83 16.01 8.49
CA LYS A 330 -4.83 14.98 8.13
C LYS A 330 -6.19 15.26 8.75
N LEU A 331 -6.24 15.61 10.03
CA LEU A 331 -7.45 15.64 10.86
C LEU A 331 -7.86 17.05 11.32
N GLY A 332 -7.03 18.06 11.08
CA GLY A 332 -7.36 19.45 11.38
C GLY A 332 -8.37 20.04 10.38
N PRO A 333 -8.87 21.26 10.65
CA PRO A 333 -9.80 21.95 9.75
C PRO A 333 -9.20 22.15 8.36
N GLY A 334 -9.94 21.80 7.31
CA GLY A 334 -9.47 21.82 5.92
C GLY A 334 -8.45 20.72 5.58
N GLY A 335 -8.26 19.75 6.47
CA GLY A 335 -7.29 18.68 6.32
C GLY A 335 -7.68 17.65 5.26
N ILE A 336 -6.74 16.73 4.98
CA ILE A 336 -6.89 15.69 3.95
C ILE A 336 -8.20 14.90 4.10
N ARG A 337 -8.59 14.55 5.34
CA ARG A 337 -9.80 13.76 5.60
C ARG A 337 -11.08 14.50 5.18
N GLU A 338 -11.17 15.81 5.37
CA GLU A 338 -12.34 16.59 4.95
C GLU A 338 -12.40 16.69 3.42
N ILE A 339 -11.27 16.84 2.74
CA ILE A 339 -11.18 16.87 1.28
C ILE A 339 -11.61 15.53 0.68
N GLU A 340 -11.11 14.41 1.24
CA GLU A 340 -11.53 13.06 0.84
C GLU A 340 -13.02 12.86 1.05
N PHE A 341 -13.54 13.25 2.23
CA PHE A 341 -14.95 13.13 2.53
C PHE A 341 -15.83 13.93 1.56
N PHE A 342 -15.41 15.16 1.24
CA PHE A 342 -16.09 16.01 0.27
C PHE A 342 -16.14 15.35 -1.11
N ALA A 343 -15.05 14.81 -1.64
CA ALA A 343 -15.08 14.13 -2.93
C ALA A 343 -15.98 12.88 -2.90
N GLN A 344 -15.77 12.02 -1.90
CA GLN A 344 -16.44 10.72 -1.80
C GLN A 344 -17.94 10.82 -1.53
N ILE A 345 -18.43 11.90 -0.89
CA ILE A 345 -19.88 12.08 -0.71
C ILE A 345 -20.60 12.21 -2.05
N PHE A 346 -20.02 12.90 -3.04
CA PHE A 346 -20.58 12.97 -4.39
C PHE A 346 -20.55 11.62 -5.09
N GLN A 347 -19.52 10.81 -4.85
CA GLN A 347 -19.44 9.46 -5.39
C GLN A 347 -20.52 8.56 -4.79
N LEU A 348 -20.81 8.66 -3.50
CA LEU A 348 -21.91 7.93 -2.86
C LEU A 348 -23.28 8.41 -3.34
N ILE A 349 -23.45 9.71 -3.57
CA ILE A 349 -24.74 10.29 -4.00
C ILE A 349 -25.01 10.07 -5.49
N ARG A 350 -23.99 10.18 -6.34
CA ARG A 350 -24.14 10.23 -7.81
C ARG A 350 -23.46 9.09 -8.54
N GLY A 351 -22.50 8.39 -7.93
CA GLY A 351 -21.70 7.36 -8.59
C GLY A 351 -22.52 6.20 -9.16
N GLY A 352 -23.71 5.91 -8.62
CA GLY A 352 -24.60 4.87 -9.18
C GLY A 352 -25.24 5.23 -10.52
N VAL A 353 -25.32 6.52 -10.87
CA VAL A 353 -25.92 7.03 -12.12
C VAL A 353 -24.93 7.81 -12.99
N VAL A 354 -23.81 8.24 -12.42
CA VAL A 354 -22.72 8.96 -13.11
C VAL A 354 -21.45 8.10 -13.01
N PRO A 355 -21.21 7.18 -13.96
CA PRO A 355 -20.11 6.22 -13.87
C PRO A 355 -18.71 6.86 -13.79
N VAL A 356 -18.52 8.07 -14.34
CA VAL A 356 -17.25 8.78 -14.25
C VAL A 356 -16.85 9.12 -12.80
N LEU A 357 -17.81 9.17 -11.86
CA LEU A 357 -17.56 9.36 -10.43
C LEU A 357 -17.18 8.05 -9.71
N GLN A 358 -17.06 6.92 -10.40
CA GLN A 358 -16.58 5.65 -9.82
C GLN A 358 -15.05 5.53 -9.92
N GLU A 359 -14.34 6.64 -9.71
CA GLU A 359 -12.88 6.74 -9.71
C GLU A 359 -12.35 6.67 -8.26
N ARG A 360 -11.15 6.11 -8.06
CA ARG A 360 -10.56 5.94 -6.73
C ARG A 360 -9.70 7.13 -6.32
N ASP A 361 -9.02 7.74 -7.30
CA ASP A 361 -8.12 8.88 -7.12
C ASP A 361 -8.92 10.15 -6.79
N VAL A 362 -8.71 10.68 -5.58
CA VAL A 362 -9.49 11.82 -5.07
C VAL A 362 -9.28 13.08 -5.92
N VAL A 363 -8.07 13.29 -6.45
CA VAL A 363 -7.73 14.48 -7.24
C VAL A 363 -8.47 14.45 -8.57
N LYS A 364 -8.58 13.28 -9.19
CA LYS A 364 -9.39 13.11 -10.40
C LYS A 364 -10.87 13.33 -10.12
N VAL A 365 -11.40 12.80 -9.02
CA VAL A 365 -12.81 13.02 -8.63
C VAL A 365 -13.09 14.50 -8.47
N LEU A 366 -12.24 15.24 -7.74
CA LEU A 366 -12.40 16.69 -7.58
C LEU A 366 -12.38 17.44 -8.92
N ARG A 367 -11.52 17.03 -9.85
CA ARG A 367 -11.49 17.60 -11.21
C ARG A 367 -12.79 17.34 -11.97
N ILE A 368 -13.29 16.10 -11.93
CA ILE A 368 -14.57 15.72 -12.55
C ILE A 368 -15.71 16.57 -11.97
N LEU A 369 -15.73 16.79 -10.65
CA LEU A 369 -16.74 17.61 -10.00
C LEU A 369 -16.69 19.06 -10.49
N ALA A 370 -15.49 19.65 -10.57
CA ALA A 370 -15.30 21.00 -11.07
C ALA A 370 -15.70 21.15 -12.55
N GLU A 371 -15.31 20.22 -13.41
CA GLU A 371 -15.63 20.22 -14.84
C GLU A 371 -17.14 20.09 -15.12
N ASN A 372 -17.89 19.46 -14.20
CA ASN A 372 -19.33 19.23 -14.32
C ASN A 372 -20.18 20.22 -13.49
N ASN A 373 -19.57 21.26 -12.91
CA ASN A 373 -20.23 22.30 -12.10
C ASN A 373 -21.09 21.76 -10.93
N TYR A 374 -20.55 20.77 -10.21
CA TYR A 374 -21.15 20.25 -8.98
C TYR A 374 -21.01 21.17 -7.77
#